data_AF-A0A963A1P7-F1
#
_entry.id   AF-A0A963A1P7-F1
#
_cell.length_a   1.000
_cell.length_b   1.000
_cell.length_c   1.000
_cell.angle_alpha   90.00
_cell.angle_beta   90.00
_cell.angle_gamma   90.00
#
_symmetry.space_group_name_H-M   'P 1'
#
loop_
_entity.id
_entity.type
_entity.pdbx_description
1 polymer ?
#
loop_
_entity_poly.entity_id
_entity_poly.type
_entity_poly.pdbx_seq_one_letter_code
_entity_poly.pdbx_strand_id
1 'polypeptide(L)'
;MNLSPSGRLLLPLLLMLPPGLPSEELFRQPASPAPFPEEESMSCAELEREIAYLTPLTYSYKPGFYDNAYQGAAVIAGTLSAPGFYLYPAFDYILDYREAVRILPALDRVERLRYLKAEKHCFVQ
;
A
#
# COMPACT_ATOMS: atom_id res chain seq x y z
N MET A 1 -36.03 39.10 -28.55
CA MET A 1 -34.70 38.47 -28.37
C MET A 1 -34.90 37.24 -27.51
N ASN A 2 -34.86 36.07 -28.12
CA ASN A 2 -35.17 34.78 -27.47
C ASN A 2 -33.89 34.19 -26.86
N LEU A 3 -33.92 33.84 -25.57
CA LEU A 3 -32.82 33.14 -24.90
C LEU A 3 -32.79 31.67 -25.33
N SER A 4 -31.59 31.20 -25.68
CA SER A 4 -31.27 29.84 -26.11
C SER A 4 -31.41 28.80 -24.97
N PRO A 5 -32.00 27.61 -25.19
CA PRO A 5 -32.28 26.61 -24.16
C PRO A 5 -31.11 25.63 -23.87
N SER A 6 -29.89 25.93 -24.32
CA SER A 6 -28.78 24.95 -24.34
C SER A 6 -28.02 24.77 -23.00
N GLY A 7 -28.34 25.55 -21.96
CA GLY A 7 -27.55 25.61 -20.72
C GLY A 7 -27.87 24.56 -19.63
N ARG A 8 -28.86 23.68 -19.82
CA ARG A 8 -29.38 22.83 -18.73
C ARG A 8 -28.72 21.45 -18.59
N LEU A 9 -27.84 21.05 -19.50
CA LEU A 9 -27.22 19.71 -19.49
C LEU A 9 -25.86 19.61 -18.79
N LEU A 10 -25.29 20.73 -18.32
CA LEU A 10 -24.01 20.74 -17.59
C LEU A 10 -24.15 20.57 -16.07
N LEU A 11 -25.35 20.77 -15.53
CA LEU A 11 -25.61 20.72 -14.09
C LEU A 11 -25.59 19.31 -13.44
N PRO A 12 -25.95 18.19 -14.11
CA PRO A 12 -25.99 16.90 -13.43
C PRO A 12 -24.59 16.25 -13.30
N LEU A 13 -23.59 16.75 -14.05
CA LEU A 13 -22.24 16.17 -14.03
C LEU A 13 -21.41 16.65 -12.83
N LEU A 14 -21.66 17.87 -12.32
CA LEU A 14 -20.95 18.42 -11.15
C LEU A 14 -21.38 17.79 -9.81
N LEU A 15 -22.59 17.21 -9.75
CA LEU A 15 -23.13 16.57 -8.55
C LEU A 15 -22.64 15.12 -8.34
N MET A 16 -21.88 14.58 -9.29
CA MET A 16 -21.30 13.23 -9.22
C MET A 16 -19.84 13.24 -8.75
N LEU A 17 -19.28 14.39 -8.36
CA LEU A 17 -17.98 14.37 -7.68
C LEU A 17 -18.19 13.71 -6.30
N PRO A 18 -17.59 12.54 -6.03
CA PRO A 18 -17.63 11.97 -4.70
C PRO A 18 -17.07 13.00 -3.71
N PRO A 19 -17.62 13.09 -2.49
CA PRO A 19 -17.02 13.91 -1.45
C PRO A 19 -15.54 13.54 -1.36
N GLY A 20 -14.67 14.56 -1.33
CA GLY A 20 -13.24 14.35 -1.25
C GLY A 20 -12.93 13.36 -0.13
N LEU A 21 -12.33 12.23 -0.48
CA LEU A 21 -11.89 11.25 0.51
C LEU A 21 -10.96 11.97 1.49
N PRO A 22 -11.12 11.77 2.81
CA PRO A 22 -10.23 12.36 3.78
C PRO A 22 -8.79 11.93 3.45
N SER A 23 -7.86 12.88 3.40
CA SER A 23 -6.46 12.61 3.05
C SER A 23 -5.80 11.55 3.94
N GLU A 24 -6.30 11.41 5.18
CA GLU A 24 -5.91 10.37 6.14
C GLU A 24 -6.11 8.93 5.65
N GLU A 25 -7.07 8.69 4.75
CA GLU A 25 -7.31 7.36 4.17
C GLU A 25 -6.48 7.11 2.90
N LEU A 26 -5.93 8.16 2.30
CA LEU A 26 -5.16 8.04 1.06
C LEU A 26 -3.75 7.50 1.30
N PHE A 27 -3.21 7.70 2.50
CA PHE A 27 -1.86 7.30 2.85
C PHE A 27 -1.84 6.25 3.95
N ARG A 28 -0.82 5.39 3.94
CA ARG A 28 -0.58 4.46 5.04
C ARG A 28 -0.34 5.24 6.32
N GLN A 29 -1.16 4.97 7.34
CA GLN A 29 -0.93 5.50 8.68
C GLN A 29 0.23 4.76 9.36
N PRO A 30 0.99 5.43 10.24
CA PRO A 30 2.02 4.76 11.01
C PRO A 30 1.39 3.62 11.82
N ALA A 31 1.91 2.41 11.65
CA ALA A 31 1.44 1.27 12.40
C ALA A 31 1.86 1.41 13.86
N SER A 32 0.88 1.43 14.76
CA SER A 32 1.07 1.16 16.18
C SER A 32 0.50 -0.23 16.44
N PRO A 33 1.22 -1.32 16.11
CA PRO A 33 0.70 -2.66 16.25
C PRO A 33 0.25 -2.89 17.70
N ALA A 34 -1.04 -3.19 17.88
CA ALA A 34 -1.60 -3.48 19.19
C ALA A 34 -0.92 -4.74 19.77
N PRO A 35 -0.64 -4.79 21.08
CA PRO A 35 -0.05 -5.97 21.68
C PRO A 35 -0.97 -7.18 21.53
N PHE A 36 -0.49 -8.27 20.96
CA PHE A 36 -1.12 -9.56 21.16
C PHE A 36 -0.76 -10.05 22.57
N PRO A 37 -1.74 -10.39 23.42
CA PRO A 37 -1.47 -10.74 24.81
C PRO A 37 -0.58 -11.98 24.96
N GLU A 38 -0.56 -12.86 23.96
CA GLU A 38 0.29 -14.06 23.95
C GLU A 38 1.77 -13.73 23.66
N GLU A 39 2.07 -12.66 22.90
CA GLU A 39 3.44 -12.29 22.51
C GLU A 39 4.26 -11.76 23.70
N GLU A 40 3.60 -11.15 24.67
CA GLU A 40 4.25 -10.67 25.91
C GLU A 40 4.81 -11.82 26.75
N SER A 41 4.26 -13.03 26.63
CA SER A 41 4.71 -14.21 27.38
C SER A 41 5.86 -14.98 26.71
N MET A 42 6.20 -14.66 25.45
CA MET A 42 7.22 -15.39 24.69
C MET A 42 8.63 -15.24 25.27
N SER A 43 9.42 -16.31 25.26
CA SER A 43 10.84 -16.29 25.58
C SER A 43 11.66 -15.62 24.48
N CYS A 44 12.90 -15.17 24.79
CA CYS A 44 13.79 -14.56 23.78
C CYS A 44 14.00 -15.48 22.56
N ALA A 45 14.12 -16.79 22.76
CA ALA A 45 14.31 -17.76 21.69
C ALA A 45 13.07 -18.00 20.83
N GLU A 46 11.87 -17.79 21.39
CA GLU A 46 10.60 -17.83 20.65
C GLU A 46 10.40 -16.56 19.84
N LEU A 47 10.71 -15.39 20.42
CA LEU A 47 10.69 -14.11 19.70
C LEU A 47 11.59 -14.13 18.47
N GLU A 48 12.82 -14.63 18.59
CA GLU A 48 13.74 -14.77 17.45
C GLU A 48 13.21 -15.72 16.37
N ARG A 49 12.66 -16.86 16.78
CA ARG A 49 12.09 -17.84 15.84
C ARG A 49 10.93 -17.25 15.07
N GLU A 50 10.05 -16.52 15.73
CA GLU A 50 8.91 -15.86 15.09
C GLU A 50 9.36 -14.74 14.15
N ILE A 51 10.33 -13.92 14.55
CA ILE A 51 10.92 -12.90 13.66
C ILE A 51 11.51 -13.56 12.42
N ALA A 52 12.28 -14.64 12.58
CA ALA A 52 12.88 -15.36 11.47
C ALA A 52 11.83 -16.00 10.55
N TYR A 53 10.72 -16.50 11.10
CA TYR A 53 9.60 -17.03 10.34
C TYR A 53 8.85 -15.96 9.53
N LEU A 54 8.66 -14.77 10.10
CA LEU A 54 7.92 -13.67 9.45
C LEU A 54 8.77 -12.87 8.46
N THR A 55 10.09 -12.77 8.65
CA THR A 55 10.97 -11.94 7.81
C THR A 55 10.88 -12.27 6.31
N PRO A 56 10.84 -13.54 5.86
CA PRO A 56 10.64 -13.85 4.44
C PRO A 56 9.33 -13.31 3.85
N LEU A 57 8.30 -13.12 4.68
CA LEU A 57 6.99 -12.60 4.24
C LEU A 57 7.01 -11.08 4.05
N THR A 58 8.07 -10.39 4.49
CA THR A 58 8.18 -8.93 4.36
C THR A 58 8.80 -8.49 3.03
N TYR A 59 9.31 -9.41 2.22
CA TYR A 59 9.95 -9.08 0.95
C TYR A 59 8.97 -9.01 -0.20
N SER A 60 9.14 -8.00 -1.06
CA SER A 60 8.51 -7.95 -2.38
C SER A 60 9.49 -8.50 -3.43
N TYR A 61 8.97 -9.29 -4.36
CA TYR A 61 9.72 -9.77 -5.53
C TYR A 61 9.44 -8.93 -6.78
N LYS A 62 8.55 -7.94 -6.67
CA LYS A 62 8.12 -7.11 -7.78
C LYS A 62 9.00 -5.86 -7.86
N PRO A 63 9.50 -5.49 -9.07
CA PRO A 63 10.23 -4.24 -9.22
C PRO A 63 9.29 -3.04 -8.97
N GLY A 64 9.85 -1.96 -8.43
CA GLY A 64 9.14 -0.71 -8.27
C GLY A 64 8.72 -0.10 -9.61
N PHE A 65 7.79 0.84 -9.58
CA PHE A 65 7.26 1.50 -10.78
C PHE A 65 8.35 2.07 -11.69
N TYR A 66 9.36 2.73 -11.11
CA TYR A 66 10.46 3.35 -11.86
C TYR A 66 11.56 2.37 -12.27
N ASP A 67 11.61 1.18 -11.66
CA ASP A 67 12.62 0.15 -11.94
C ASP A 67 12.17 -0.81 -13.07
N ASN A 68 10.90 -0.74 -13.46
CA ASN A 68 10.32 -1.56 -14.51
C ASN A 68 10.25 -0.83 -15.85
N ALA A 69 11.09 -1.22 -16.82
CA ALA A 69 11.13 -0.61 -18.16
C ALA A 69 9.79 -0.66 -18.91
N TYR A 70 8.96 -1.68 -18.65
CA TYR A 70 7.63 -1.79 -19.26
C TYR A 70 6.67 -0.70 -18.75
N GLN A 71 6.82 -0.23 -17.50
CA GLN A 71 6.03 0.88 -16.98
C GLN A 71 6.34 2.18 -17.73
N GLY A 72 7.63 2.50 -17.86
CA GLY A 72 8.06 3.66 -18.63
C GLY A 72 7.57 3.61 -20.07
N ALA A 73 7.69 2.47 -20.74
CA ALA A 73 7.21 2.28 -22.10
C ALA A 73 5.69 2.47 -22.21
N ALA A 74 4.92 1.92 -21.27
CA ALA A 74 3.47 2.04 -21.25
C ALA A 74 3.00 3.50 -21.06
N VAL A 75 3.65 4.26 -20.17
CA VAL A 75 3.33 5.69 -19.96
C VAL A 75 3.65 6.51 -21.22
N ILE A 76 4.81 6.28 -21.84
CA ILE A 76 5.20 6.99 -23.07
C ILE A 76 4.23 6.66 -24.21
N ALA A 77 3.95 5.38 -24.44
CA ALA A 77 3.03 4.94 -25.49
C ALA A 77 1.60 5.45 -25.26
N GLY A 78 1.15 5.45 -24.00
CA GLY A 78 -0.12 6.01 -23.53
C GLY A 78 -0.26 7.50 -23.82
N THR A 79 0.83 8.24 -23.64
CA THR A 79 0.88 9.69 -23.88
C THR A 79 0.89 10.02 -25.37
N LEU A 80 1.68 9.29 -26.16
CA LEU A 80 1.96 9.67 -27.55
C LEU A 80 0.92 9.17 -28.55
N SER A 81 0.38 7.97 -28.36
CA SER A 81 -0.28 7.26 -29.48
C SER A 81 -1.54 6.51 -29.11
N ALA A 82 -1.59 5.90 -27.92
CA ALA A 82 -2.67 4.99 -27.57
C ALA A 82 -2.94 4.99 -26.07
N PRO A 83 -3.92 5.79 -25.59
CA PRO A 83 -4.27 5.87 -24.17
C PRO A 83 -4.54 4.53 -23.49
N GLY A 84 -4.90 3.48 -24.25
CA GLY A 84 -5.07 2.12 -23.72
C GLY A 84 -3.82 1.54 -23.04
N PHE A 85 -2.62 2.02 -23.36
CA PHE A 85 -1.40 1.57 -22.66
C PHE A 85 -1.37 1.96 -21.18
N TYR A 86 -2.15 2.96 -20.74
CA TYR A 86 -2.29 3.28 -19.32
C TYR A 86 -2.95 2.15 -18.50
N LEU A 87 -3.56 1.15 -19.15
CA LEU A 87 -4.08 -0.02 -18.45
C LEU A 87 -2.97 -0.86 -17.81
N TYR A 88 -1.74 -0.84 -18.36
CA TYR A 88 -0.61 -1.56 -17.79
C TYR A 88 -0.22 -1.01 -16.39
N PRO A 89 0.12 0.29 -16.22
CA PRO A 89 0.39 0.84 -14.89
C PRO A 89 -0.81 0.73 -13.95
N ALA A 90 -2.03 0.87 -14.45
CA ALA A 90 -3.22 0.72 -13.63
C ALA A 90 -3.37 -0.72 -13.09
N PHE A 91 -3.13 -1.74 -13.91
CA PHE A 91 -3.18 -3.14 -13.49
C PHE A 91 -2.06 -3.48 -12.51
N ASP A 92 -0.85 -2.98 -12.78
CA ASP A 92 0.32 -3.21 -11.96
C ASP A 92 0.18 -2.62 -10.55
N TYR A 93 -0.47 -1.46 -10.43
CA TYR A 93 -0.85 -0.85 -9.15
C TYR A 93 -1.79 -1.77 -8.34
N ILE A 94 -2.73 -2.46 -8.98
CA ILE A 94 -3.62 -3.42 -8.30
C ILE A 94 -2.80 -4.59 -7.73
N LEU A 95 -1.76 -5.03 -8.44
CA LEU A 95 -0.85 -6.06 -7.93
C LEU A 95 -0.03 -5.57 -6.74
N ASP A 96 0.48 -4.33 -6.77
CA ASP A 96 1.16 -3.72 -5.61
C ASP A 96 0.25 -3.69 -4.40
N TYR A 97 -1.00 -3.28 -4.58
CA TYR A 97 -1.97 -3.24 -3.49
C TYR A 97 -2.16 -4.63 -2.86
N ARG A 98 -2.29 -5.68 -3.68
CA ARG A 98 -2.42 -7.07 -3.18
C ARG A 98 -1.18 -7.56 -2.46
N GLU A 99 0.01 -7.16 -2.91
CA GLU A 99 1.26 -7.51 -2.25
C GLU A 99 1.41 -6.76 -0.92
N ALA A 100 1.05 -5.47 -0.87
CA ALA A 100 1.05 -4.66 0.34
C ALA A 100 0.15 -5.26 1.43
N VAL A 101 -1.04 -5.77 1.07
CA VAL A 101 -1.94 -6.45 2.03
C VAL A 101 -1.27 -7.66 2.72
N ARG A 102 -0.28 -8.31 2.08
CA ARG A 102 0.50 -9.39 2.67
C ARG A 102 1.69 -8.87 3.48
N ILE A 103 2.44 -7.94 2.91
CA ILE A 103 3.73 -7.49 3.44
C ILE A 103 3.56 -6.60 4.68
N LEU A 104 2.59 -5.67 4.65
CA LEU A 104 2.45 -4.66 5.71
C LEU A 104 2.14 -5.29 7.07
N PRO A 105 1.21 -6.26 7.22
CA PRO A 105 0.97 -6.92 8.50
C PRO A 105 2.18 -7.70 9.01
N ALA A 106 2.96 -8.32 8.12
CA ALA A 106 4.18 -9.03 8.48
C ALA A 106 5.26 -8.06 8.99
N LEU A 107 5.43 -6.92 8.32
CA LEU A 107 6.34 -5.85 8.76
C LEU A 107 5.95 -5.34 10.14
N ASP A 108 4.68 -5.00 10.34
CA ASP A 108 4.17 -4.43 11.60
C ASP A 108 4.38 -5.41 12.77
N ARG A 109 4.17 -6.71 12.52
CA ARG A 109 4.40 -7.76 13.52
C ARG A 109 5.90 -7.96 13.81
N VAL A 110 6.76 -7.94 12.79
CA VAL A 110 8.22 -8.01 12.99
C VAL A 110 8.73 -6.82 13.80
N GLU A 111 8.26 -5.61 13.50
CA GLU A 111 8.61 -4.41 14.27
C GLU A 111 8.17 -4.51 15.73
N ARG A 112 6.96 -5.04 15.99
CA ARG A 112 6.49 -5.31 17.35
C ARG A 112 7.36 -6.31 18.09
N LEU A 113 7.68 -7.45 17.47
CA LEU A 113 8.52 -8.48 18.08
C LEU A 113 9.94 -7.95 18.37
N ARG A 114 10.49 -7.10 17.49
CA ARG A 114 11.77 -6.41 17.72
C ARG A 114 11.69 -5.44 18.91
N TYR A 115 10.58 -4.72 19.06
CA TYR A 115 10.35 -3.88 20.23
C TYR A 115 10.31 -4.72 21.52
N LEU A 116 9.54 -5.81 21.55
CA LEU A 116 9.45 -6.73 22.70
C LEU A 116 10.81 -7.35 23.05
N LYS A 117 11.59 -7.72 22.04
CA LYS A 117 12.96 -8.20 22.22
C LYS A 117 13.84 -7.14 22.91
N ALA A 118 13.73 -5.87 22.50
CA ALA A 118 14.47 -4.76 23.08
C ALA A 118 14.02 -4.45 24.52
N GLU A 119 12.71 -4.49 24.78
CA GLU A 119 12.11 -4.31 26.11
C GLU A 119 12.57 -5.38 27.10
N LYS A 120 12.65 -6.64 26.65
CA LYS A 120 13.16 -7.77 27.43
C LYS A 120 14.68 -7.83 27.51
N HIS A 121 15.38 -6.87 26.91
CA HIS A 121 16.85 -6.84 26.83
C HIS A 121 17.46 -8.13 26.28
N CYS A 122 16.78 -8.79 25.35
CA CYS A 122 17.26 -9.99 24.67
C CYS A 122 18.31 -9.60 23.62
N PHE A 123 19.52 -9.24 24.04
CA PHE A 123 20.66 -9.06 23.16
C PHE A 123 21.40 -10.38 23.07
N VAL A 124 21.70 -10.83 21.85
CA VAL A 124 22.42 -12.08 21.61
C VAL A 124 23.68 -12.10 22.48
N GLN A 125 23.77 -13.09 23.37
CA GLN A 125 24.95 -13.40 24.17
C GLN A 125 25.64 -14.63 23.59
#